data_AF-A0A173UVW6-F1
#
_entry.id   AF-A0A173UVW6-F1
#
_cell.length_a   1.000
_cell.length_b   1.000
_cell.length_c   1.000
_cell.angle_alpha   90.00
_cell.angle_beta   90.00
_cell.angle_gamma   90.00
#
_symmetry.space_group_name_H-M   'P 1'
#
loop_
_entity.id
_entity.type
_entity.pdbx_description
1 polymer ?
#
loop_
_entity_poly.entity_id
_entity_poly.type
_entity_poly.pdbx_seq_one_letter_code
_entity_poly.pdbx_strand_id
1 'polypeptide(L)'
;MTDISTDEYVQSKNKKMITEKIQQIIDTEAPVSYDTLVKKTLRSFNIARSSPKTLEATQKALKIANTQMNKQQGVKFYWRKDQDPSAYYSFREDKNANIRRSVNDICQQELKNAVCMTLLEKGRMKKEDLIKATIRTMGYARSSNVLISAVERGLKYAQKTGEIVEAEEKNVFEISR
;
A
#
# COMPACT_ATOMS: atom_id res chain seq x y z
N MET A 1 12.44 -16.40 -13.03
CA MET A 1 12.73 -16.53 -11.58
C MET A 1 14.19 -16.96 -11.47
N THR A 2 14.87 -16.62 -10.36
CA THR A 2 16.27 -17.02 -10.17
C THR A 2 16.34 -18.01 -9.03
N ASP A 3 16.61 -19.28 -9.30
CA ASP A 3 16.60 -20.31 -8.26
C ASP A 3 17.92 -20.31 -7.49
N ILE A 4 17.88 -19.90 -6.22
CA ILE A 4 18.98 -20.05 -5.28
C ILE A 4 18.45 -20.61 -3.95
N SER A 5 19.28 -21.38 -3.25
CA SER A 5 18.94 -21.88 -1.93
C SER A 5 18.85 -20.74 -0.90
N THR A 6 18.19 -20.99 0.22
CA THR A 6 18.16 -20.06 1.37
C THR A 6 19.58 -19.72 1.86
N ASP A 7 20.50 -20.70 1.86
CA ASP A 7 21.87 -20.49 2.31
C ASP A 7 22.67 -19.63 1.32
N GLU A 8 22.38 -19.73 0.03
CA GLU A 8 22.96 -18.84 -0.97
C GLU A 8 22.37 -17.43 -0.88
N TYR A 9 21.07 -17.29 -0.63
CA TYR A 9 20.41 -15.99 -0.51
C TYR A 9 21.05 -15.11 0.57
N VAL A 10 21.50 -15.69 1.67
CA VAL A 10 22.09 -14.93 2.78
C VAL A 10 23.57 -14.57 2.57
N GLN A 11 24.21 -15.07 1.51
CA GLN A 11 25.60 -14.76 1.22
C GLN A 11 25.76 -13.36 0.64
N SER A 12 26.76 -12.63 1.12
CA SER A 12 27.07 -11.26 0.68
C SER A 12 27.24 -11.13 -0.84
N LYS A 13 27.74 -12.19 -1.52
CA LYS A 13 27.91 -12.22 -2.98
C LYS A 13 26.58 -12.04 -3.75
N ASN A 14 25.46 -12.47 -3.17
CA ASN A 14 24.14 -12.39 -3.78
C ASN A 14 23.38 -11.11 -3.42
N LYS A 15 23.94 -10.26 -2.56
CA LYS A 15 23.30 -9.01 -2.10
C LYS A 15 22.91 -8.09 -3.27
N LYS A 16 23.79 -7.95 -4.28
CA LYS A 16 23.52 -7.11 -5.46
C LYS A 16 22.28 -7.57 -6.21
N MET A 17 22.17 -8.88 -6.46
CA MET A 17 21.03 -9.48 -7.13
C MET A 17 19.72 -9.32 -6.32
N ILE A 18 19.80 -9.41 -4.99
CA ILE A 18 18.64 -9.16 -4.12
C ILE A 18 18.22 -7.68 -4.22
N THR A 19 19.16 -6.74 -4.18
CA THR A 19 18.89 -5.31 -4.35
C THR A 19 18.24 -5.02 -5.70
N GLU A 20 18.71 -5.62 -6.78
CA GLU A 20 18.12 -5.48 -8.13
C GLU A 20 16.67 -5.98 -8.16
N LYS A 21 16.38 -7.12 -7.52
CA LYS A 21 15.00 -7.64 -7.43
C LYS A 21 14.08 -6.76 -6.59
N ILE A 22 14.58 -6.24 -5.46
CA ILE A 22 13.86 -5.26 -4.64
C ILE A 22 13.52 -4.02 -5.47
N GLN A 23 14.50 -3.49 -6.21
CA GLN A 23 14.31 -2.30 -7.04
C GLN A 23 13.25 -2.55 -8.12
N GLN A 24 13.32 -3.69 -8.83
CA GLN A 24 12.31 -4.06 -9.84
C GLN A 24 10.88 -4.11 -9.27
N ILE A 25 10.71 -4.67 -8.06
CA ILE A 25 9.40 -4.73 -7.40
C ILE A 25 8.91 -3.32 -7.06
N ILE A 26 9.79 -2.46 -6.54
CA ILE A 26 9.42 -1.08 -6.16
C ILE A 26 9.10 -0.26 -7.40
N ASP A 27 9.90 -0.37 -8.46
CA ASP A 27 9.67 0.39 -9.69
C ASP A 27 8.30 0.10 -10.29
N THR A 28 7.87 -1.16 -10.18
CA THR A 28 6.60 -1.67 -10.70
C THR A 28 5.42 -1.43 -9.77
N GLU A 29 5.59 -1.61 -8.46
CA GLU A 29 4.46 -1.74 -7.52
C GLU A 29 4.38 -0.62 -6.47
N ALA A 30 5.32 0.32 -6.43
CA ALA A 30 5.29 1.40 -5.45
C ALA A 30 3.98 2.23 -5.53
N PRO A 31 3.35 2.55 -4.38
CA PRO A 31 3.78 2.21 -3.02
C PRO A 31 3.60 0.73 -2.65
N VAL A 32 4.54 0.17 -1.89
CA VAL A 32 4.47 -1.24 -1.44
C VAL A 32 4.82 -1.36 0.04
N SER A 33 4.07 -2.19 0.78
CA SER A 33 4.37 -2.46 2.20
C SER A 33 5.67 -3.28 2.33
N TYR A 34 6.35 -3.13 3.47
CA TYR A 34 7.54 -3.93 3.78
C TYR A 34 7.28 -5.44 3.68
N ASP A 35 6.17 -5.92 4.26
CA ASP A 35 5.86 -7.34 4.30
C ASP A 35 5.61 -7.90 2.90
N THR A 36 4.89 -7.15 2.06
CA THR A 36 4.65 -7.52 0.66
C THR A 36 5.95 -7.51 -0.15
N LEU A 37 6.79 -6.48 0.05
CA LEU A 37 8.09 -6.37 -0.62
C LEU A 37 9.00 -7.55 -0.29
N VAL A 38 9.13 -7.90 1.00
CA VAL A 38 9.92 -9.06 1.46
C VAL A 38 9.38 -10.34 0.84
N LYS A 39 8.06 -10.57 0.95
CA LYS A 39 7.41 -11.79 0.44
C LYS A 39 7.62 -11.95 -1.06
N LYS A 40 7.46 -10.88 -1.84
CA LYS A 40 7.69 -10.89 -3.30
C LYS A 40 9.16 -11.10 -3.65
N THR A 41 10.07 -10.46 -2.91
CA THR A 41 11.51 -10.63 -3.09
C THR A 41 11.90 -12.08 -2.89
N LEU A 42 11.54 -12.70 -1.76
CA LEU A 42 11.86 -14.10 -1.47
C LEU A 42 11.26 -15.06 -2.50
N ARG A 43 10.00 -14.84 -2.90
CA ARG A 43 9.34 -15.64 -3.95
C ARG A 43 10.02 -15.53 -5.30
N SER A 44 10.63 -14.39 -5.64
CA SER A 44 11.41 -14.25 -6.89
C SER A 44 12.63 -15.16 -6.95
N PHE A 45 13.07 -15.65 -5.78
CA PHE A 45 14.14 -16.63 -5.58
C PHE A 45 13.65 -18.04 -5.20
N ASN A 46 12.36 -18.32 -5.37
CA ASN A 46 11.73 -19.59 -4.98
C ASN A 46 11.85 -19.93 -3.47
N ILE A 47 12.05 -18.91 -2.62
CA ILE A 47 12.07 -19.06 -1.17
C ILE A 47 10.66 -18.83 -0.64
N ALA A 48 9.99 -19.93 -0.25
CA ALA A 48 8.60 -19.89 0.18
C ALA A 48 8.38 -19.25 1.55
N ARG A 49 9.33 -19.41 2.48
CA ARG A 49 9.22 -18.97 3.88
C ARG A 49 10.37 -18.06 4.27
N SER A 50 10.05 -16.95 4.93
CA SER A 50 11.05 -16.10 5.56
C SER A 50 11.61 -16.74 6.82
N SER A 51 12.93 -16.62 7.00
CA SER A 51 13.66 -16.87 8.25
C SER A 51 14.32 -15.57 8.74
N PRO A 52 14.77 -15.48 10.01
CA PRO A 52 15.51 -14.32 10.51
C PRO A 52 16.69 -13.92 9.61
N LYS A 53 17.45 -14.91 9.11
CA LYS A 53 18.58 -14.67 8.21
C LYS A 53 18.16 -14.07 6.87
N THR A 54 17.09 -14.60 6.26
CA THR A 54 16.58 -14.04 5.00
C THR A 54 16.02 -12.63 5.17
N LEU A 55 15.37 -12.34 6.31
CA LEU A 55 14.89 -11.00 6.62
C LEU A 55 16.04 -10.02 6.75
N GLU A 56 17.08 -10.40 7.49
CA GLU A 56 18.28 -9.59 7.65
C GLU A 56 18.98 -9.31 6.31
N ALA A 57 19.15 -10.33 5.47
CA ALA A 57 19.74 -10.18 4.14
C ALA A 57 18.90 -9.24 3.25
N THR A 58 17.58 -9.42 3.25
CA THR A 58 16.64 -8.56 2.50
C THR A 58 16.70 -7.11 3.00
N GLN A 59 16.75 -6.89 4.31
CA GLN A 59 16.88 -5.55 4.90
C GLN A 59 18.20 -4.89 4.53
N LYS A 60 19.32 -5.63 4.55
CA LYS A 60 20.63 -5.13 4.13
C LYS A 60 20.64 -4.73 2.66
N ALA A 61 19.96 -5.49 1.79
CA ALA A 61 19.81 -5.17 0.38
C ALA A 61 18.88 -3.97 0.15
N LEU A 62 17.77 -3.89 0.89
CA LEU A 62 16.79 -2.80 0.83
C LEU A 62 17.38 -1.44 1.22
N LYS A 63 18.32 -1.40 2.17
CA LYS A 63 19.06 -0.18 2.54
C LYS A 63 19.89 0.41 1.40
N ILE A 64 20.26 -0.39 0.40
CA ILE A 64 21.04 0.05 -0.77
C ILE A 64 20.12 0.40 -1.94
N ALA A 65 18.92 -0.16 -2.00
CA ALA A 65 17.97 0.13 -3.06
C ALA A 65 17.61 1.63 -3.10
N ASN A 66 17.44 2.17 -4.31
CA ASN A 66 17.12 3.58 -4.53
C ASN A 66 15.64 3.85 -4.25
N THR A 67 15.35 4.07 -2.97
CA THR A 67 13.97 4.11 -2.47
C THR A 67 13.80 5.23 -1.44
N GLN A 68 12.55 5.54 -1.13
CA GLN A 68 12.20 6.29 0.07
C GLN A 68 11.12 5.54 0.85
N MET A 69 11.01 5.85 2.14
CA MET A 69 10.13 5.13 3.05
C MET A 69 9.44 6.09 4.01
N ASN A 70 8.16 5.86 4.24
CA ASN A 70 7.42 6.45 5.33
C ASN A 70 6.74 5.37 6.17
N LYS A 71 6.50 5.69 7.45
CA LYS A 71 5.82 4.81 8.38
C LYS A 71 4.39 5.30 8.59
N GLN A 72 3.42 4.40 8.42
CA GLN A 72 1.99 4.66 8.55
C GLN A 72 1.41 3.60 9.48
N GLN A 73 0.93 4.01 10.66
CA GLN A 73 0.32 3.09 11.65
C GLN A 73 1.17 1.85 11.97
N GLY A 74 2.48 2.03 12.14
CA GLY A 74 3.38 0.90 12.41
C GLY A 74 3.95 0.24 11.16
N VAL A 75 3.27 0.33 10.01
CA VAL A 75 3.67 -0.30 8.74
C VAL A 75 4.62 0.62 7.96
N LYS A 76 5.70 0.06 7.41
CA LYS A 76 6.60 0.78 6.50
C LYS A 76 6.12 0.61 5.07
N PHE A 77 5.96 1.72 4.36
CA PHE A 77 5.68 1.74 2.93
C PHE A 77 6.88 2.29 2.18
N TYR A 78 7.29 1.57 1.14
CA TYR A 78 8.39 1.93 0.25
C TYR A 78 7.84 2.49 -1.04
N TRP A 79 8.47 3.57 -1.49
CA TRP A 79 8.15 4.32 -2.68
C TRP A 79 9.38 4.38 -3.57
N ARG A 80 9.17 4.63 -4.87
CA ARG A 80 10.28 5.02 -5.72
C ARG A 80 10.87 6.34 -5.22
N LYS A 81 12.17 6.55 -5.45
CA LYS A 81 12.87 7.75 -4.99
C LYS A 81 12.33 9.04 -5.63
N ASP A 82 11.84 8.95 -6.86
CA ASP A 82 11.28 10.03 -7.66
C ASP A 82 9.78 10.28 -7.40
N GLN A 83 9.12 9.40 -6.64
CA GLN A 83 7.68 9.45 -6.43
C GLN A 83 7.34 10.20 -5.15
N ASP A 84 6.84 11.43 -5.25
CA ASP A 84 6.35 12.16 -4.07
C ASP A 84 5.07 11.50 -3.50
N PRO A 85 5.09 11.01 -2.24
CA PRO A 85 3.90 10.46 -1.60
C PRO A 85 2.77 11.48 -1.43
N SER A 86 3.06 12.78 -1.37
CA SER A 86 2.03 13.82 -1.21
C SER A 86 1.23 14.04 -2.49
N ALA A 87 1.89 13.93 -3.64
CA ALA A 87 1.31 14.06 -4.97
C ALA A 87 0.72 12.74 -5.52
N TYR A 88 0.74 11.64 -4.77
CA TYR A 88 0.23 10.35 -5.25
C TYR A 88 -1.31 10.32 -5.28
N TYR A 89 -1.90 10.20 -6.47
CA TYR A 89 -3.35 10.28 -6.71
C TYR A 89 -4.01 8.98 -7.21
N SER A 90 -3.27 7.87 -7.29
CA SER A 90 -3.80 6.58 -7.75
C SER A 90 -4.22 5.67 -6.59
N PHE A 91 -5.08 4.69 -6.86
CA PHE A 91 -5.36 3.55 -5.98
C PHE A 91 -5.57 2.29 -6.83
N ARG A 92 -5.24 1.13 -6.27
CA ARG A 92 -5.48 -0.16 -6.93
C ARG A 92 -6.77 -0.77 -6.44
N GLU A 93 -7.57 -1.27 -7.38
CA GLU A 93 -8.77 -2.03 -7.08
C GLU A 93 -8.43 -3.50 -6.82
N ASP A 94 -8.93 -4.03 -5.70
CA ASP A 94 -8.67 -5.41 -5.29
C ASP A 94 -9.89 -6.31 -5.62
N LYS A 95 -10.36 -6.28 -6.87
CA LYS A 95 -11.57 -6.99 -7.33
C LYS A 95 -11.49 -8.52 -7.22
N ASN A 96 -10.32 -9.10 -7.52
CA ASN A 96 -10.12 -10.54 -7.51
C ASN A 96 -9.77 -11.05 -6.10
N ALA A 97 -10.70 -11.78 -5.48
CA ALA A 97 -10.55 -12.29 -4.12
C ALA A 97 -9.34 -13.22 -3.90
N ASN A 98 -8.86 -13.90 -4.94
CA ASN A 98 -7.74 -14.85 -4.83
C ASN A 98 -6.37 -14.17 -4.77
N ILE A 99 -6.27 -12.92 -5.26
CA ILE A 99 -5.01 -12.16 -5.35
C ILE A 99 -5.06 -10.81 -4.63
N ARG A 100 -6.18 -10.53 -3.97
CA ARG A 100 -6.41 -9.30 -3.22
C ARG A 100 -5.36 -9.11 -2.12
N ARG A 101 -4.92 -7.87 -1.98
CA ARG A 101 -3.97 -7.44 -0.96
C ARG A 101 -4.58 -7.47 0.43
N SER A 102 -3.73 -7.62 1.44
CA SER A 102 -4.15 -7.35 2.81
C SER A 102 -4.50 -5.88 2.95
N VAL A 103 -5.45 -5.54 3.81
CA VAL A 103 -5.78 -4.14 4.09
C VAL A 103 -4.58 -3.37 4.65
N ASN A 104 -3.67 -4.06 5.35
CA ASN A 104 -2.42 -3.48 5.84
C ASN A 104 -1.41 -3.16 4.73
N ASP A 105 -1.60 -3.70 3.53
CA ASP A 105 -0.76 -3.42 2.35
C ASP A 105 -1.26 -2.22 1.54
N ILE A 106 -2.32 -1.56 1.99
CA ILE A 106 -2.91 -0.38 1.34
C ILE A 106 -2.48 0.85 2.12
N CYS A 107 -1.72 1.74 1.48
CA CYS A 107 -1.25 2.96 2.15
C CYS A 107 -2.40 3.97 2.31
N GLN A 108 -2.22 4.93 3.23
CA GLN A 108 -3.23 5.96 3.48
C GLN A 108 -3.51 6.84 2.25
N GLN A 109 -2.54 7.01 1.34
CA GLN A 109 -2.74 7.72 0.08
C GLN A 109 -3.73 6.98 -0.83
N GLU A 110 -3.57 5.67 -1.00
CA GLU A 110 -4.54 4.87 -1.77
C GLU A 110 -5.94 4.93 -1.13
N LEU A 111 -6.04 4.85 0.20
CA LEU A 111 -7.32 4.96 0.91
C LEU A 111 -7.96 6.35 0.73
N LYS A 112 -7.17 7.42 0.84
CA LYS A 112 -7.60 8.80 0.57
C LYS A 112 -8.11 8.95 -0.86
N ASN A 113 -7.34 8.46 -1.83
CA ASN A 113 -7.66 8.58 -3.25
C ASN A 113 -8.96 7.81 -3.57
N ALA A 114 -9.17 6.64 -2.97
CA ALA A 114 -10.42 5.90 -3.11
C ALA A 114 -11.62 6.67 -2.53
N VAL A 115 -11.45 7.34 -1.39
CA VAL A 115 -12.50 8.22 -0.81
C VAL A 115 -12.82 9.38 -1.75
N CYS A 116 -11.78 10.07 -2.25
CA CYS A 116 -11.95 11.20 -3.17
C CYS A 116 -12.65 10.76 -4.45
N MET A 117 -12.20 9.67 -5.08
CA MET A 117 -12.83 9.12 -6.27
C MET A 117 -14.29 8.74 -6.06
N THR A 118 -14.61 8.19 -4.88
CA THR A 118 -16.00 7.86 -4.54
C THR A 118 -16.89 9.11 -4.45
N LEU A 119 -16.39 10.20 -3.85
CA LEU A 119 -17.11 11.47 -3.79
C LEU A 119 -17.23 12.15 -5.16
N LEU A 120 -16.19 12.06 -5.99
CA LEU A 120 -16.22 12.57 -7.36
C LEU A 120 -17.29 11.85 -8.21
N GLU A 121 -17.41 10.53 -8.07
CA GLU A 121 -18.38 9.74 -8.84
C GLU A 121 -19.81 9.81 -8.31
N LYS A 122 -19.99 9.88 -6.98
CA LYS A 122 -21.29 9.71 -6.34
C LYS A 122 -21.84 10.99 -5.71
N GLY A 123 -21.05 12.05 -5.69
CA GLY A 123 -21.38 13.30 -5.03
C GLY A 123 -21.26 13.23 -3.51
N ARG A 124 -21.68 14.33 -2.87
CA ARG A 124 -21.65 14.47 -1.41
C ARG A 124 -22.55 13.44 -0.72
N MET A 125 -22.09 12.91 0.40
CA MET A 125 -22.84 11.87 1.12
C MET A 125 -22.44 11.74 2.60
N LYS A 126 -23.30 11.07 3.37
CA LYS A 126 -23.06 10.78 4.79
C LYS A 126 -21.88 9.84 4.98
N LYS A 127 -21.14 10.02 6.07
CA LYS A 127 -19.93 9.27 6.43
C LYS A 127 -20.10 7.76 6.29
N GLU A 128 -21.18 7.21 6.82
CA GLU A 128 -21.42 5.76 6.81
C GLU A 128 -21.63 5.22 5.39
N ASP A 129 -22.35 5.98 4.56
CA ASP A 129 -22.58 5.63 3.15
C ASP A 129 -21.32 5.81 2.33
N LEU A 130 -20.54 6.86 2.60
CA LEU A 130 -19.23 7.10 1.99
C LEU A 130 -18.27 5.94 2.25
N ILE A 131 -18.21 5.45 3.49
CA ILE A 131 -17.34 4.32 3.84
C ILE A 131 -17.77 3.08 3.05
N LYS A 132 -19.06 2.74 3.05
CA LYS A 132 -19.58 1.57 2.31
C LYS A 132 -19.36 1.70 0.81
N ALA A 133 -19.59 2.89 0.25
CA ALA A 133 -19.39 3.18 -1.15
C ALA A 133 -17.90 3.07 -1.53
N THR A 134 -17.00 3.62 -0.72
CA THR A 134 -15.55 3.57 -0.96
C THR A 134 -15.04 2.14 -0.95
N ILE A 135 -15.51 1.30 -0.02
CA ILE A 135 -15.17 -0.13 0.01
C ILE A 135 -15.56 -0.82 -1.32
N ARG A 136 -16.72 -0.47 -1.89
CA ARG A 136 -17.16 -0.97 -3.19
C ARG A 136 -16.31 -0.43 -4.34
N THR A 137 -15.97 0.86 -4.32
CA THR A 137 -15.06 1.51 -5.28
C THR A 137 -13.69 0.82 -5.29
N MET A 138 -13.19 0.40 -4.13
CA MET A 138 -11.95 -0.38 -4.00
C MET A 138 -12.08 -1.84 -4.48
N GLY A 139 -13.26 -2.28 -4.93
CA GLY A 139 -13.50 -3.63 -5.45
C GLY A 139 -13.92 -4.68 -4.41
N TYR A 140 -14.27 -4.27 -3.18
CA TYR A 140 -14.68 -5.19 -2.11
C TYR A 140 -16.20 -5.34 -2.07
N ALA A 141 -16.67 -6.60 -2.13
CA ALA A 141 -18.10 -6.90 -2.06
C ALA A 141 -18.72 -6.71 -0.66
N ARG A 142 -17.92 -6.80 0.40
CA ARG A 142 -18.37 -6.77 1.80
C ARG A 142 -17.53 -5.83 2.65
N SER A 143 -18.17 -5.11 3.57
CA SER A 143 -17.54 -4.17 4.50
C SER A 143 -17.15 -4.86 5.80
N SER A 144 -15.95 -5.44 5.86
CA SER A 144 -15.41 -5.95 7.13
C SER A 144 -15.02 -4.80 8.06
N ASN A 145 -14.98 -5.05 9.38
CA ASN A 145 -14.55 -4.05 10.37
C ASN A 145 -13.14 -3.50 10.09
N VAL A 146 -12.24 -4.34 9.56
CA VAL A 146 -10.88 -3.94 9.16
C VAL A 146 -10.91 -2.97 7.98
N LEU A 147 -11.77 -3.21 6.98
CA LEU A 147 -11.93 -2.31 5.83
C LEU A 147 -12.59 -0.99 6.22
N ILE A 148 -13.64 -1.05 7.04
CA ILE A 148 -14.29 0.14 7.58
C ILE A 148 -13.26 1.01 8.29
N SER A 149 -12.50 0.41 9.22
CA SER A 149 -11.46 1.13 9.96
C SER A 149 -10.36 1.69 9.06
N ALA A 150 -10.02 1.00 7.96
CA ALA A 150 -9.04 1.50 7.00
C ALA A 150 -9.56 2.70 6.22
N VAL A 151 -10.77 2.60 5.67
CA VAL A 151 -11.40 3.69 4.93
C VAL A 151 -11.66 4.91 5.81
N GLU A 152 -12.04 4.72 7.08
CA GLU A 152 -12.15 5.83 8.04
C GLU A 152 -10.83 6.61 8.20
N ARG A 153 -9.69 5.92 8.15
CA ARG A 153 -8.38 6.58 8.21
C ARG A 153 -8.04 7.28 6.91
N GLY A 154 -8.42 6.70 5.76
CA GLY A 154 -8.35 7.36 4.47
C GLY A 154 -9.16 8.67 4.45
N LEU A 155 -10.38 8.63 4.98
CA LEU A 155 -11.27 9.79 5.12
C LEU A 155 -10.64 10.86 6.03
N LYS A 156 -10.18 10.47 7.23
CA LYS A 156 -9.48 11.40 8.14
C LYS A 156 -8.23 12.00 7.50
N TYR A 157 -7.50 11.20 6.73
CA TYR A 157 -6.32 11.69 6.02
C TYR A 157 -6.70 12.68 4.92
N ALA A 158 -7.73 12.38 4.12
CA ALA A 158 -8.28 13.28 3.10
C ALA A 158 -8.73 14.63 3.67
N GLN A 159 -9.37 14.63 4.84
CA GLN A 159 -9.71 15.89 5.53
C GLN A 159 -8.45 16.64 5.95
N LYS A 160 -7.47 15.93 6.52
CA LYS A 160 -6.23 16.52 7.01
C LYS A 160 -5.40 17.15 5.88
N THR A 161 -5.37 16.52 4.71
CA THR A 161 -4.63 17.02 3.53
C THR A 161 -5.46 17.95 2.66
N GLY A 162 -6.74 18.19 3.02
CA GLY A 162 -7.58 19.24 2.47
C GLY A 162 -8.29 18.86 1.16
N GLU A 163 -8.27 17.59 0.73
CA GLU A 163 -8.96 17.16 -0.49
C GLU A 163 -10.47 16.99 -0.29
N ILE A 164 -10.93 16.83 0.95
CA ILE A 164 -12.35 16.77 1.30
C ILE A 164 -12.67 17.66 2.50
N VAL A 165 -13.90 18.13 2.56
CA VAL A 165 -14.45 18.91 3.68
C VAL A 165 -15.73 18.26 4.20
N GLU A 166 -16.05 18.53 5.46
CA GLU A 166 -17.37 18.26 6.02
C GLU A 166 -18.29 19.42 5.60
N ALA A 167 -19.43 19.09 4.98
CA ALA A 167 -20.45 20.06 4.59
C ALA A 167 -21.15 20.64 5.83
N GLU A 168 -22.05 21.61 5.62
CA GLU A 168 -22.86 22.19 6.71
C GLU A 168 -23.69 21.14 7.45
N GLU A 169 -24.15 20.10 6.75
CA GLU A 169 -24.80 18.96 7.38
C GLU A 169 -23.77 18.04 8.05
N LYS A 170 -23.97 17.80 9.35
CA LYS A 170 -23.10 16.95 10.17
C LYS A 170 -22.89 15.57 9.53
N ASN A 171 -21.63 15.14 9.50
CA ASN A 171 -21.15 13.89 8.91
C ASN A 171 -21.40 13.75 7.41
N VAL A 172 -21.71 14.82 6.67
CA VAL A 172 -21.76 14.80 5.20
C VAL A 172 -20.45 15.32 4.65
N PHE A 173 -19.86 14.60 3.70
CA PHE A 173 -18.57 14.94 3.12
C PHE A 173 -18.67 15.21 1.63
N GLU A 174 -17.84 16.13 1.14
CA GLU A 174 -17.70 16.48 -0.27
C GLU A 174 -16.25 16.84 -0.63
N ILE A 175 -15.93 16.82 -1.92
CA ILE A 175 -14.62 17.25 -2.43
C ILE A 175 -14.45 18.75 -2.15
N SER A 176 -13.27 19.13 -1.64
CA SER A 176 -12.88 20.53 -1.49
C SER A 176 -12.81 21.21 -2.86
N ARG A 177 -13.40 22.40 -2.97
CA ARG A 177 -13.34 23.23 -4.19
C ARG A 177 -12.00 23.94 -4.31
#